data_AF-B8L8L0-F1
#
_entry.id   AF-B8L8L0-F1
#
_cell.length_a   1.000
_cell.length_b   1.000
_cell.length_c   1.000
_cell.angle_alpha   90.00
_cell.angle_beta   90.00
_cell.angle_gamma   90.00
#
_symmetry.space_group_name_H-M   'P 1'
#
loop_
_entity.id
_entity.type
_entity.pdbx_description
1 polymer ?
#
loop_
_entity_poly.entity_id
_entity_poly.type
_entity_poly.pdbx_seq_one_letter_code
_entity_poly.pdbx_strand_id
1 'polypeptide(L)' 'MVEHGLQEKRDGQWCPTEAGKAFAVLLQVHKKQQAGTDVLQLKWKENVLVLLDGQG' A
#
# COMPACT_ATOMS: atom_id res chain seq x y z
N MET A 1 -3.59 -8.64 3.20
CA MET A 1 -2.38 -7.92 2.70
C MET A 1 -1.26 -7.79 3.73
N VAL A 2 -1.50 -7.34 4.98
CA VAL A 2 -0.47 -7.45 6.05
C VAL A 2 -0.15 -8.93 6.34
N GLU A 3 -1.19 -9.74 6.46
CA GLU A 3 -1.09 -11.20 6.69
C GLU A 3 -0.39 -11.95 5.54
N HIS A 4 -0.24 -11.31 4.38
CA HIS A 4 0.48 -11.87 3.23
C HIS A 4 1.88 -11.25 3.06
N GLY A 5 2.32 -10.42 4.02
CA GLY A 5 3.62 -9.74 3.97
C GLY A 5 3.76 -8.70 2.85
N LEU A 6 2.64 -8.23 2.27
CA LEU A 6 2.65 -7.33 1.11
C LEU A 6 2.74 -5.85 1.51
N GLN A 7 2.34 -5.51 2.73
CA GLN A 7 2.42 -4.14 3.26
C GLN A 7 2.85 -4.11 4.71
N GLU A 8 3.43 -2.99 5.09
CA GLU A 8 3.90 -2.68 6.43
C GLU A 8 3.54 -1.22 6.79
N LYS A 9 3.49 -0.93 8.09
CA LYS A 9 3.21 0.43 8.57
C LYS A 9 4.53 1.08 9.00
N ARG A 10 4.95 2.11 8.28
CA ARG A 10 6.14 2.93 8.60
C ARG A 10 5.71 4.34 8.95
N ASP A 11 6.16 4.87 10.09
CA ASP A 11 5.87 6.24 10.52
C ASP A 11 4.37 6.61 10.50
N GLY A 12 3.51 5.63 10.80
CA GLY A 12 2.06 5.82 10.78
C GLY A 12 1.40 5.66 9.40
N GLN A 13 2.18 5.50 8.32
CA GLN A 13 1.72 5.35 6.94
C GLN A 13 1.81 3.90 6.46
N TRP A 14 0.84 3.45 5.66
CA TRP A 14 0.89 2.16 5.00
C TRP A 14 1.79 2.23 3.76
N CYS A 15 2.80 1.37 3.73
CA CYS A 15 3.77 1.25 2.65
C CYS A 15 3.77 -0.19 2.11
N PRO A 16 3.93 -0.38 0.79
CA PRO A 16 4.13 -1.72 0.24
C PRO A 16 5.54 -2.21 0.60
N THR A 17 5.64 -3.50 0.93
CA THR A 17 6.93 -4.19 1.04
C THR A 17 7.51 -4.43 -0.36
N GLU A 18 8.75 -4.92 -0.46
CA GLU A 18 9.35 -5.27 -1.76
C GLU A 18 8.47 -6.24 -2.56
N ALA A 19 7.83 -7.22 -1.89
CA ALA A 19 6.89 -8.15 -2.51
C ALA A 19 5.59 -7.45 -2.96
N GLY A 20 5.11 -6.48 -2.19
CA GLY A 20 3.91 -5.72 -2.52
C GLY A 20 4.09 -4.69 -3.63
N LYS A 21 5.31 -4.16 -3.84
CA LYS A 21 5.59 -3.10 -4.84
C LYS A 21 5.18 -3.46 -6.26
N ALA A 22 5.29 -4.73 -6.67
CA ALA A 22 4.87 -5.16 -8.00
C ALA A 22 3.35 -4.99 -8.22
N PHE A 23 2.58 -5.10 -7.13
CA PHE A 23 1.11 -5.10 -7.10
C PHE A 23 0.52 -3.81 -6.53
N ALA A 24 1.36 -2.83 -6.20
CA ALA A 24 0.93 -1.60 -5.54
C ALA A 24 1.58 -0.37 -6.16
N VAL A 25 0.94 0.77 -5.98
CA VAL A 25 1.49 2.09 -6.30
C VAL A 25 1.25 3.03 -5.13
N LEU A 26 2.25 3.84 -4.79
CA LEU A 26 2.10 4.96 -3.88
C LEU A 26 1.77 6.20 -4.71
N LEU A 27 0.57 6.71 -4.54
CA LEU A 27 0.15 7.94 -5.21
C LEU A 27 0.25 9.10 -4.24
N GLN A 28 0.95 10.15 -4.62
CA GLN A 28 0.87 11.41 -3.90
C GLN A 28 -0.53 11.99 -4.08
N VAL A 29 -1.28 12.07 -2.99
CA VAL A 29 -2.56 12.76 -2.97
C VAL A 29 -2.36 14.14 -2.39
N HIS A 30 -2.92 15.15 -3.05
CA HIS A 30 -2.96 16.55 -2.58
C HIS A 30 -3.93 16.71 -1.39
N LYS A 31 -3.96 15.72 -0.49
CA LYS A 31 -4.66 15.79 0.78
C LYS A 31 -3.65 16.27 1.80
N LYS A 32 -3.64 17.57 2.04
CA LYS A 32 -2.82 18.17 3.09
C LYS A 32 -3.29 17.59 4.41
N GLN A 33 -2.40 16.90 5.14
CA GLN A 33 -2.60 16.78 6.58
C GLN A 33 -2.45 18.17 7.21
N GLN A 34 -2.93 18.32 8.44
CA GLN A 34 -2.91 19.59 9.18
C GLN A 34 -1.51 20.23 9.29
N ALA A 35 -0.45 19.47 9.00
CA ALA A 35 0.95 19.88 8.96
C ALA A 35 1.51 20.25 7.56
N GLY A 36 0.68 20.29 6.50
CA GLY A 36 1.11 20.73 5.15
C GLY A 36 1.87 19.68 4.31
N THR A 37 2.14 18.49 4.85
CA THR A 37 2.80 17.40 4.13
C THR A 37 1.83 16.70 3.18
N ASP A 38 2.30 16.42 1.96
CA ASP A 38 1.61 15.55 1.01
C ASP A 38 1.46 14.13 1.58
N VAL A 39 0.26 13.57 1.46
CA VAL A 39 0.00 12.19 1.89
C VAL A 39 0.26 11.26 0.71
N LEU A 40 0.97 10.16 0.95
CA LEU A 40 1.03 9.05 0.01
C LEU A 40 -0.12 8.10 0.30
N GLN A 41 -0.92 7.82 -0.73
CA GLN A 41 -1.98 6.84 -0.68
C GLN A 41 -1.52 5.56 -1.35
N LEU A 42 -1.47 4.48 -0.58
CA LEU A 42 -1.21 3.15 -1.09
C LEU A 42 -2.44 2.63 -1.84
N LYS A 43 -2.27 2.35 -3.13
CA LYS A 43 -3.29 1.70 -3.96
C LYS A 43 -2.78 0.36 -4.47
N TRP A 44 -3.68 -0.59 -4.54
CA TRP A 44 -3.41 -1.94 -5.03
C TRP A 44 -3.98 -2.13 -6.43
N LYS A 45 -3.21 -2.82 -7.26
CA LYS A 45 -3.61 -3.27 -8.59
C LYS A 45 -4.46 -4.53 -8.42
N GLU A 46 -5.38 -4.77 -9.35
CA GLU A 46 -6.29 -5.92 -9.31
C GLU A 46 -5.54 -7.26 -9.34
N ASN A 47 -4.36 -7.31 -9.96
CA ASN A 47 -3.53 -8.51 -9.98
C ASN A 47 -3.00 -8.93 -8.59
N VAL A 48 -3.13 -8.09 -7.55
CA VAL A 48 -2.86 -8.50 -6.16
C VAL A 48 -3.80 -9.62 -5.73
N LEU A 49 -5.01 -9.69 -6.31
CA LEU A 49 -6.02 -10.68 -5.97
C LEU A 49 -5.52 -12.10 -6.21
N VAL A 50 -4.65 -12.34 -7.20
CA VAL A 50 -4.03 -13.65 -7.44
C VAL A 50 -3.25 -14.16 -6.22
N LEU A 51 -2.67 -13.25 -5.44
CA LEU A 51 -1.93 -13.59 -4.21
C LEU A 51 -2.83 -13.72 -2.98
N LEU A 52 -4.06 -13.22 -3.07
CA LEU A 52 -5.05 -13.26 -1.99
C LEU A 52 -6.02 -14.43 -2.15
N ASP A 53 -6.33 -14.81 -3.39
CA ASP A 53 -7.27 -15.87 -3.78
C ASP A 53 -6.67 -17.28 -3.60
N GLY A 54 -5.33 -17.41 -3.58
CA GLY A 54 -4.63 -18.68 -3.33
C GLY A 54 -4.71 -19.21 -1.89
N GLN A 55 -5.59 -18.65 -1.05
CA GLN A 55 -5.91 -19.18 0.29
C GLN A 55 -7.40 -19.51 0.34
N GLY A 56 -7.78 -20.61 -0.33
CA GLY A 56 -9.08 -21.27 -0.23
C GLY A 56 -8.89 -22.74 0.10
#